data_AF-A0A933RIY9-F1
#
_entry.id   AF-A0A933RIY9-F1
#
_cell.length_a   1.000
_cell.length_b   1.000
_cell.length_c   1.000
_cell.angle_alpha   90.00
_cell.angle_beta   90.00
_cell.angle_gamma   90.00
#
_symmetry.space_group_name_H-M   'P 1'
#
loop_
_entity.id
_entity.type
_entity.pdbx_description
1 polymer ?
#
loop_
_entity_poly.entity_id
_entity_poly.type
_entity_poly.pdbx_seq_one_letter_code
_entity_poly.pdbx_strand_id
1 'polypeptide(L)'
;MEDAFATVLFVVVGVAAVAAIWAAVGAGEVYKQIGRGAMSLNDGTDRPAREPTGAVASAERDEEVRQMLEARNARRVARGQEPVDVEAELRELTRPAADPGLEAEVRQLVEARNERRVRQGKEPLDVEAEVARQLRELG
;
A
#
# COMPACT_ATOMS: atom_id res chain seq x y z
N MET A 1 -9.78 -58.06 -41.97
CA MET A 1 -8.63 -57.46 -41.23
C MET A 1 -8.74 -55.93 -41.19
N GLU A 2 -9.28 -55.29 -42.22
CA GLU A 2 -9.46 -53.82 -42.29
C GLU A 2 -10.39 -53.26 -41.21
N ASP A 3 -11.52 -53.93 -40.90
CA ASP A 3 -12.46 -53.46 -39.86
C ASP A 3 -11.87 -53.44 -38.44
N ALA A 4 -11.06 -54.44 -38.10
CA ALA A 4 -10.39 -54.49 -36.79
C ALA A 4 -9.32 -53.40 -36.67
N PHE A 5 -8.58 -53.14 -37.75
CA PHE A 5 -7.58 -52.08 -37.80
C PHE A 5 -8.22 -50.69 -37.67
N ALA A 6 -9.30 -50.43 -38.41
CA ALA A 6 -10.04 -49.17 -38.32
C ALA A 6 -10.60 -48.96 -36.91
N THR A 7 -11.18 -50.00 -36.31
CA THR A 7 -11.73 -49.94 -34.95
C THR A 7 -10.64 -49.61 -33.93
N VAL A 8 -9.50 -50.30 -33.98
CA VAL A 8 -8.37 -50.04 -33.07
C VAL A 8 -7.83 -48.61 -33.26
N LEU A 9 -7.70 -48.14 -34.50
CA LEU A 9 -7.25 -46.80 -34.80
C LEU A 9 -8.18 -45.73 -34.21
N PHE A 10 -9.50 -45.86 -34.39
CA PHE A 10 -10.46 -44.91 -33.82
C PHE A 10 -10.47 -44.93 -32.30
N VAL A 11 -10.33 -46.09 -31.66
CA VAL A 11 -10.24 -46.19 -30.21
C VAL A 11 -8.97 -45.51 -29.68
N VAL A 12 -7.81 -45.78 -30.29
CA VAL A 12 -6.55 -45.17 -29.88
C VAL A 12 -6.57 -43.65 -30.07
N VAL A 13 -7.04 -43.17 -31.22
CA VAL A 13 -7.16 -41.73 -31.50
C VAL A 13 -8.16 -41.08 -30.54
N GLY A 14 -9.28 -41.73 -30.27
CA GLY A 14 -10.29 -41.24 -29.31
C GLY A 14 -9.71 -41.10 -27.90
N VAL A 15 -9.02 -42.13 -27.40
CA VAL A 15 -8.38 -42.09 -26.08
C VAL A 15 -7.28 -41.01 -26.01
N ALA A 16 -6.45 -40.91 -27.04
CA ALA A 16 -5.41 -39.88 -27.12
C ALA A 16 -6.00 -38.45 -27.14
N ALA A 17 -7.10 -38.25 -27.87
CA ALA A 17 -7.80 -36.97 -27.92
C ALA A 17 -8.37 -36.58 -26.54
N VAL A 18 -8.99 -37.52 -25.84
CA VAL A 18 -9.52 -37.29 -24.48
C VAL A 18 -8.38 -36.98 -23.50
N ALA A 19 -7.28 -37.73 -23.55
CA ALA A 19 -6.11 -37.48 -22.70
C ALA A 19 -5.48 -36.10 -22.98
N ALA A 20 -5.39 -35.69 -24.25
CA ALA A 20 -4.88 -34.38 -24.64
C ALA A 20 -5.76 -33.24 -24.12
N ILE A 21 -7.08 -33.37 -24.19
CA ILE A 21 -8.02 -32.39 -23.65
C ILE A 21 -7.85 -32.28 -22.12
N TRP A 22 -7.75 -33.42 -21.42
CA TRP A 22 -7.51 -33.43 -19.97
C TRP A 22 -6.19 -32.75 -19.59
N ALA A 23 -5.10 -33.02 -20.31
CA ALA A 23 -3.80 -32.39 -20.07
C ALA A 23 -3.85 -30.87 -20.33
N ALA A 24 -4.53 -30.45 -21.40
CA ALA A 24 -4.66 -29.03 -21.74
C ALA A 24 -5.46 -28.25 -20.68
N VAL A 25 -6.54 -28.83 -20.14
CA VAL A 25 -7.34 -28.21 -19.07
C VAL A 25 -6.57 -28.15 -17.75
N GLY A 26 -5.82 -29.20 -17.40
CA GLY A 26 -5.03 -29.25 -16.16
C GLY A 26 -3.76 -28.38 -16.16
N ALA A 27 -3.14 -28.16 -17.34
CA ALA A 27 -1.89 -27.41 -17.45
C ALA A 27 -2.03 -25.93 -17.05
N GLY A 28 -3.22 -25.34 -17.20
CA GLY A 28 -3.46 -23.94 -16.86
C GLY A 28 -3.22 -23.60 -15.38
N GLU A 29 -3.57 -24.50 -14.46
CA GLU A 29 -3.37 -24.27 -13.02
C GLU A 29 -1.91 -24.40 -12.59
N VAL A 30 -1.16 -25.33 -13.22
CA VAL A 30 0.28 -25.51 -12.96
C VAL A 30 1.07 -24.27 -13.40
N TYR A 31 0.75 -23.72 -14.58
CA TYR A 31 1.37 -22.48 -15.06
C TYR A 31 1.06 -21.28 -14.17
N LYS A 32 -0.17 -21.18 -13.63
CA LYS A 32 -0.52 -20.11 -12.69
C LYS A 32 0.25 -20.22 -11.38
N GLN A 33 0.72 -21.41 -10.99
CA GLN A 33 1.46 -21.61 -9.73
C GLN A 33 2.94 -21.24 -9.84
N ILE A 34 3.51 -21.27 -11.05
CA ILE A 34 4.89 -20.85 -11.31
C ILE A 34 4.97 -19.32 -11.18
N GLY A 35 5.67 -18.84 -10.15
CA GLY A 35 5.84 -17.41 -9.83
C GLY A 35 5.05 -16.92 -8.60
N ARG A 36 4.14 -17.74 -8.05
CA ARG A 36 3.45 -17.45 -6.77
C ARG A 36 4.24 -18.02 -5.59
N GLY A 37 5.32 -17.36 -5.22
CA GLY A 37 6.09 -17.64 -3.99
C GLY A 37 5.71 -16.70 -2.84
N ALA A 38 6.30 -16.91 -1.66
CA ALA A 38 6.05 -16.11 -0.45
C ALA A 38 6.35 -14.60 -0.59
N MET A 39 6.90 -14.15 -1.71
CA MET A 39 7.15 -12.74 -2.05
C MET A 39 6.40 -12.29 -3.32
N SER A 40 5.39 -13.02 -3.80
CA SER A 40 4.64 -12.56 -4.96
C SER A 40 3.78 -11.36 -4.57
N LEU A 41 4.04 -10.21 -5.20
CA LEU A 41 3.33 -8.94 -5.03
C LEU A 41 1.85 -8.97 -5.45
N ASN A 42 1.33 -10.13 -5.88
CA ASN A 42 -0.01 -10.29 -6.44
C ASN A 42 -0.73 -11.49 -5.80
N ASP A 43 -0.66 -11.62 -4.46
CA ASP A 43 -1.36 -12.65 -3.70
C ASP A 43 -2.84 -12.32 -3.42
N GLY A 44 -3.35 -11.25 -4.04
CA GLY A 44 -4.71 -10.75 -3.80
C GLY A 44 -4.86 -9.97 -2.49
N THR A 45 -3.77 -9.74 -1.77
CA THR A 45 -3.72 -8.73 -0.71
C THR A 45 -3.20 -7.44 -1.31
N ASP A 46 -4.10 -6.64 -1.90
CA ASP A 46 -3.94 -5.18 -2.00
C ASP A 46 -3.96 -4.57 -0.57
N ARG A 47 -3.15 -5.10 0.33
CA ARG A 47 -2.93 -4.50 1.63
C ARG A 47 -1.80 -3.52 1.44
N PRO A 48 -2.05 -2.20 1.59
CA PRO A 48 -0.95 -1.27 1.70
C PRO A 48 -0.03 -1.81 2.79
N ALA A 49 1.27 -1.89 2.50
CA ALA A 49 2.27 -2.30 3.48
C ALA A 49 1.96 -1.55 4.77
N ARG A 50 1.63 -2.28 5.85
CA ARG A 50 1.38 -1.64 7.14
C ARG A 50 2.65 -0.90 7.49
N GLU A 51 2.62 0.42 7.41
CA GLU A 51 3.68 1.21 7.99
C GLU A 51 3.80 0.80 9.45
N PRO A 52 5.02 0.53 9.96
CA PRO A 52 5.22 0.15 11.34
C PRO A 52 4.72 1.30 12.23
N THR A 53 3.52 1.13 12.79
CA THR A 53 2.87 2.11 13.65
C THR A 53 3.39 1.94 15.08
N GLY A 54 4.46 2.65 15.41
CA GLY A 54 4.98 2.72 16.78
C GLY A 54 6.06 3.77 16.97
N ALA A 55 6.12 4.37 18.16
CA ALA A 55 7.12 5.39 18.51
C ALA A 55 8.57 4.87 18.43
N VAL A 56 8.77 3.56 18.57
CA VAL A 56 10.08 2.91 18.37
C VAL A 56 10.45 2.88 16.89
N ALA A 57 9.50 2.58 16.00
CA ALA A 57 9.72 2.56 14.57
C ALA A 57 9.96 3.96 13.98
N SER A 58 9.37 5.01 14.55
CA SER A 58 9.69 6.39 14.16
C SER A 58 11.10 6.80 14.60
N ALA A 59 11.52 6.42 15.82
CA ALA A 59 12.87 6.72 16.30
C ALA A 59 13.96 6.01 15.47
N GLU A 60 13.72 4.76 15.07
CA GLU A 60 14.62 4.02 14.17
C GLU A 60 14.70 4.69 12.79
N ARG A 61 13.57 5.11 12.22
CA ARG A 61 13.53 5.86 10.96
C ARG A 61 14.30 7.18 11.05
N ASP A 62 14.13 7.94 12.14
CA ASP A 62 14.83 9.22 12.32
C ASP A 62 16.34 9.01 12.39
N GLU A 63 16.80 7.93 13.03
CA GLU A 63 18.21 7.55 13.09
C GLU A 63 18.76 7.14 11.72
N GLU A 64 18.00 6.36 10.94
CA GLU A 64 18.37 6.04 9.56
C GLU A 64 18.50 7.31 8.69
N VAL A 65 17.55 8.24 8.81
CA VAL A 65 17.58 9.53 8.08
C VAL A 65 18.80 10.36 8.49
N ARG A 66 19.13 10.41 9.79
CA ARG A 66 20.34 11.09 10.30
C ARG A 66 21.60 10.53 9.64
N GLN A 67 21.77 9.20 9.61
CA GLN A 67 22.92 8.55 8.99
C GLN A 67 23.03 8.87 7.49
N MET A 68 21.90 8.91 6.78
CA MET A 68 21.87 9.31 5.36
C MET A 68 22.29 10.76 5.15
N LEU A 69 21.85 11.68 6.01
CA LEU A 69 22.21 13.10 5.97
C LEU A 69 23.69 13.34 6.27
N GLU A 70 24.25 12.65 7.26
CA GLU A 70 25.69 12.68 7.56
C GLU A 70 26.52 12.17 6.38
N ALA A 71 26.13 11.04 5.80
CA ALA A 71 26.78 10.51 4.60
C ALA A 71 26.68 11.46 3.40
N ARG A 72 25.55 12.16 3.25
CA ARG A 72 25.36 13.21 2.21
C ARG A 72 26.29 14.39 2.46
N ASN A 73 26.44 14.84 3.70
CA ASN A 73 27.36 15.91 4.08
C ASN A 73 28.82 15.51 3.84
N ALA A 74 29.23 14.28 4.17
CA ALA A 74 30.58 13.80 3.86
C ALA A 74 30.88 13.89 2.35
N ARG A 75 29.92 13.51 1.51
CA ARG A 75 30.02 13.66 0.04
C ARG A 75 30.00 15.12 -0.43
N ARG A 76 29.34 16.03 0.30
CA ARG A 76 29.34 17.47 -0.02
C ARG A 76 30.70 18.10 0.28
N VAL A 77 31.25 17.83 1.46
CA VAL A 77 32.56 18.33 1.89
C VAL A 77 33.66 17.83 0.95
N ALA A 78 33.61 16.55 0.55
CA ALA A 78 34.53 16.00 -0.45
C ALA A 78 34.45 16.70 -1.83
N ARG A 79 33.31 17.31 -2.14
CA ARG A 79 33.08 18.12 -3.35
C ARG A 79 33.35 19.62 -3.13
N GLY A 80 33.89 20.01 -1.98
CA GLY A 80 34.14 21.42 -1.62
C GLY A 80 32.88 22.23 -1.33
N GLN A 81 31.75 21.58 -1.06
CA GLN A 81 30.50 22.24 -0.70
C GLN A 81 30.35 22.35 0.82
N GLU A 82 29.60 23.36 1.26
CA GLU A 82 29.30 23.58 2.68
C GLU A 82 28.34 22.48 3.21
N PRO A 83 28.62 21.92 4.42
CA PRO A 83 27.73 20.97 5.06
C PRO A 83 26.43 21.65 5.52
N VAL A 84 25.33 20.90 5.48
CA VAL A 84 24.02 21.35 6.00
C VAL A 84 23.88 20.93 7.46
N ASP A 85 23.16 21.71 8.27
CA ASP A 85 22.78 21.31 9.63
C ASP A 85 21.86 20.08 9.59
N VAL A 86 22.39 18.95 10.06
CA VAL A 86 21.71 17.65 10.04
C VAL A 86 20.45 17.66 10.91
N GLU A 87 20.49 18.31 12.07
CA GLU A 87 19.35 18.32 13.00
C GLU A 87 18.25 19.28 12.55
N ALA A 88 18.62 20.35 11.83
CA ALA A 88 17.64 21.21 11.17
C ALA A 88 16.94 20.50 10.01
N GLU A 89 17.70 19.86 9.13
CA GLU A 89 17.17 19.12 7.97
C GLU A 89 16.34 17.91 8.42
N LEU A 90 16.79 17.17 9.44
CA LEU A 90 16.04 16.03 10.00
C LEU A 90 14.66 16.49 10.47
N ARG A 91 14.59 17.58 11.26
CA ARG A 91 13.32 18.15 11.74
C ARG A 91 12.40 18.60 10.61
N GLU A 92 12.96 19.09 9.50
CA GLU A 92 12.18 19.47 8.33
C GLU A 92 11.60 18.25 7.62
N LEU A 93 12.42 17.21 7.41
CA LEU A 93 12.03 15.99 6.72
C LEU A 93 11.07 15.10 7.53
N THR A 94 11.18 15.09 8.86
CA THR A 94 10.34 14.26 9.73
C THR A 94 9.11 15.00 10.25
N ARG A 95 8.94 16.28 9.90
CA ARG A 95 7.73 17.02 10.25
C ARG A 95 6.52 16.33 9.62
N PRO A 96 5.42 16.12 10.37
CA PRO A 96 4.17 15.63 9.81
C PRO A 96 3.78 16.50 8.61
N ALA A 97 3.59 15.88 7.46
CA ALA A 97 3.07 16.58 6.29
C ALA A 97 1.64 17.04 6.63
N ALA A 98 1.41 18.35 6.64
CA ALA A 98 0.05 18.87 6.73
C ALA A 98 -0.68 18.48 5.44
N ASP A 99 -1.62 17.55 5.55
CA ASP A 99 -2.45 17.16 4.41
C ASP A 99 -3.30 18.38 3.99
N PRO A 100 -3.13 18.90 2.76
CA PRO A 100 -3.91 20.03 2.28
C PRO A 100 -5.43 19.75 2.25
N GLY A 101 -5.84 18.48 2.27
CA GLY A 101 -7.25 18.07 2.36
C GLY A 101 -7.82 18.03 3.79
N LEU A 102 -6.97 18.08 4.82
CA LEU A 102 -7.39 17.81 6.21
C LEU A 102 -8.44 18.81 6.72
N GLU A 103 -8.33 20.09 6.37
CA GLU A 103 -9.33 21.09 6.76
C GLU A 103 -10.72 20.72 6.22
N ALA A 104 -10.79 20.29 4.96
CA ALA A 104 -12.05 19.93 4.32
C ALA A 104 -12.66 18.66 4.93
N GLU A 105 -11.83 17.68 5.30
CA GLU A 105 -12.27 16.47 6.01
C GLU A 105 -12.81 16.79 7.41
N VAL A 106 -12.08 17.61 8.16
CA VAL A 106 -12.50 18.06 9.50
C VAL A 106 -13.81 18.86 9.41
N ARG A 107 -13.96 19.74 8.41
CA ARG A 107 -15.22 20.47 8.17
C ARG A 107 -16.39 19.52 7.93
N GLN A 108 -16.23 18.54 7.04
CA GLN A 108 -17.27 17.52 6.78
C GLN A 108 -17.65 16.74 8.04
N LEU A 109 -16.67 16.38 8.88
CA LEU A 109 -16.91 15.69 10.14
C LEU A 109 -17.75 16.53 11.11
N VAL A 110 -17.46 17.83 11.20
CA VAL A 110 -18.19 18.77 12.06
C VAL A 110 -19.61 19.00 11.56
N GLU A 111 -19.81 19.15 10.25
CA GLU A 111 -21.14 19.27 9.64
C GLU A 111 -21.99 18.02 9.92
N ALA A 112 -21.44 16.82 9.69
CA ALA A 112 -22.11 15.56 9.99
C ALA A 112 -22.43 15.41 11.50
N ARG A 113 -21.57 15.93 12.39
CA ARG A 113 -21.83 15.99 13.84
C ARG A 113 -22.99 16.95 14.13
N ASN A 114 -23.06 18.10 13.49
CA ASN A 114 -24.16 19.06 13.64
C ASN A 114 -25.50 18.49 13.18
N GLU A 115 -25.55 17.79 12.04
CA GLU A 115 -26.76 17.10 11.61
C GLU A 115 -27.28 16.10 12.65
N ARG A 116 -26.38 15.38 13.32
CA ARG A 116 -26.73 14.49 14.44
C ARG A 116 -27.22 15.28 15.65
N ARG A 117 -26.60 16.41 16.00
CA ARG A 117 -27.02 17.27 17.13
C ARG A 117 -28.42 17.83 16.92
N VAL A 118 -28.69 18.35 15.72
CA VAL A 118 -30.01 18.90 15.35
C VAL A 118 -31.08 17.83 15.43
N ARG A 119 -30.83 16.61 14.92
CA ARG A 119 -31.74 15.46 15.07
C ARG A 119 -32.01 15.08 16.54
N GLN A 120 -31.07 15.37 17.44
CA GLN A 120 -31.21 15.15 18.88
C GLN A 120 -31.81 16.35 19.62
N GLY A 121 -32.27 17.39 18.92
CA GLY A 121 -32.81 18.61 19.52
C GLY A 121 -31.75 19.48 20.21
N LYS A 122 -30.47 19.27 19.91
CA LYS A 122 -29.35 20.06 20.45
C LYS A 122 -28.98 21.17 19.47
N GLU A 123 -28.47 22.26 20.01
CA GLU A 123 -27.94 23.36 19.22
C GLU A 123 -26.69 22.92 18.41
N PRO A 124 -26.58 23.34 17.13
CA PRO A 124 -25.40 23.08 16.31
C PRO A 124 -24.19 23.85 16.82
N LEU A 125 -23.01 23.28 16.60
CA LEU A 125 -21.71 23.91 16.88
C LEU A 125 -21.33 24.88 15.77
N ASP A 126 -20.55 25.92 16.10
CA ASP A 126 -19.90 26.78 15.11
C ASP A 126 -18.87 25.95 14.34
N VAL A 127 -19.08 25.82 13.03
CA VAL A 127 -18.27 24.96 12.17
C VAL A 127 -16.83 25.47 12.08
N GLU A 128 -16.64 26.77 11.84
CA GLU A 128 -15.30 27.34 11.64
C GLU A 128 -14.50 27.36 12.94
N ALA A 129 -15.16 27.67 14.07
CA ALA A 129 -14.52 27.63 15.38
C ALA A 129 -14.10 26.19 15.76
N GLU A 130 -14.94 25.20 15.44
CA GLU A 130 -14.69 23.79 15.72
C GLU A 130 -13.59 23.21 14.81
N VAL A 131 -13.59 23.55 13.52
CA VAL A 131 -12.53 23.17 12.58
C VAL A 131 -11.19 23.72 13.05
N ALA A 132 -11.12 25.01 13.38
CA ALA A 132 -9.91 25.63 13.89
C ALA A 132 -9.43 24.98 15.20
N ARG A 133 -10.35 24.55 16.08
CA ARG A 133 -9.97 23.83 17.30
C ARG A 133 -9.39 22.45 17.00
N GLN A 134 -10.05 21.66 16.15
CA GLN A 134 -9.60 20.31 15.82
C GLN A 134 -8.28 20.31 15.04
N LEU A 135 -8.07 21.27 14.14
CA LEU A 135 -6.78 21.42 13.45
C LEU A 135 -5.63 21.73 14.42
N ARG A 136 -5.88 22.50 15.50
CA ARG A 136 -4.88 22.73 16.55
C ARG A 136 -4.62 21.52 17.45
N GLU A 137 -5.58 20.61 17.57
CA GLU A 137 -5.41 19.37 18.33
C GLU A 137 -4.66 18.30 17.52
N LEU A 138 -4.71 18.38 16.18
CA LEU A 138 -4.10 17.42 15.26
C LEU A 138 -2.71 17.82 14.74
N GLY A 139 -2.35 19.10 14.81
CA GLY A 139 -1.03 19.64 14.42
C GLY A 139 -0.09 19.85 15.60
#